data_AF-A0A661GD49-F1
#
_entry.id   AF-A0A661GD49-F1
#
_cell.length_a   1.000
_cell.length_b   1.000
_cell.length_c   1.000
_cell.angle_alpha   90.00
_cell.angle_beta   90.00
_cell.angle_gamma   90.00
#
_symmetry.space_group_name_H-M   'P 1'
#
loop_
_entity.id
_entity.type
_entity.pdbx_description
1 polymer ?
#
loop_
_entity_poly.entity_id
_entity_poly.type
_entity_poly.pdbx_seq_one_letter_code
_entity_poly.pdbx_strand_id
1 'polypeptide(L)' 'RRLLDESDLAMARVLEDLVGVLVDKGVLRFTDLPEAAQKKLLARRGARTDVNGHSPLVGGEDVL' A
#
# COMPACT_ATOMS: atom_id res chain seq x y z
N ARG A 1 -16.88 10.33 -15.32
CA ARG A 1 -16.57 8.94 -14.91
C ARG A 1 -15.06 8.77 -14.67
N ARG A 2 -14.18 8.98 -15.66
CA ARG A 2 -12.70 8.94 -15.46
C ARG A 2 -12.13 9.87 -14.37
N LEU A 3 -12.66 11.09 -14.22
CA LEU A 3 -12.17 12.04 -13.21
C LEU A 3 -12.38 11.57 -11.76
N LEU A 4 -13.42 10.76 -11.51
CA LEU A 4 -13.65 10.19 -10.18
C LEU A 4 -12.61 9.10 -9.91
N ASP A 5 -12.34 8.24 -10.89
CA ASP A 5 -11.35 7.17 -10.75
C ASP A 5 -9.92 7.71 -10.50
N GLU A 6 -9.55 8.82 -11.16
CA GLU A 6 -8.27 9.49 -10.95
C GLU A 6 -8.17 10.18 -9.59
N SER A 7 -9.23 10.88 -9.17
CA SER A 7 -9.31 11.52 -7.86
C SER A 7 -9.28 10.49 -6.72
N ASP A 8 -10.02 9.39 -6.87
CA ASP A 8 -10.08 8.30 -5.89
C ASP A 8 -8.72 7.61 -5.77
N LEU A 9 -8.01 7.41 -6.89
CA LEU A 9 -6.65 6.88 -6.89
C LEU A 9 -5.66 7.82 -6.22
N ALA A 10 -5.76 9.12 -6.46
CA ALA A 10 -4.93 10.12 -5.80
C ALA A 10 -5.18 10.13 -4.28
N MET A 11 -6.45 10.08 -3.87
CA MET A 11 -6.82 10.03 -2.45
C MET A 11 -6.33 8.75 -1.77
N ALA A 12 -6.39 7.60 -2.45
CA ALA A 12 -5.86 6.34 -1.94
C ALA A 12 -4.34 6.40 -1.72
N ARG A 13 -3.58 7.09 -2.57
CA ARG A 13 -2.13 7.28 -2.40
C ARG A 13 -1.80 8.15 -1.19
N VAL A 14 -2.52 9.26 -1.02
CA VAL A 14 -2.36 10.15 0.14
C VAL A 14 -2.67 9.40 1.45
N LEU A 15 -3.72 8.57 1.44
CA LEU A 15 -4.06 7.76 2.60
C LEU A 15 -2.97 6.73 2.94
N GLU A 16 -2.41 6.07 1.92
CA GLU A 16 -1.29 5.13 2.08
C GLU A 16 -0.07 5.81 2.69
N ASP A 17 0.29 7.01 2.22
CA ASP A 17 1.41 7.78 2.75
C ASP A 17 1.16 8.25 4.18
N LEU A 18 -0.06 8.70 4.49
CA LEU A 18 -0.46 9.06 5.85
C LEU A 18 -0.36 7.86 6.80
N VAL A 19 -0.84 6.69 6.40
CA VAL A 19 -0.70 5.46 7.20
C VAL A 19 0.77 5.15 7.44
N GLY A 20 1.63 5.26 6.42
CA GLY A 20 3.08 5.09 6.56
C GLY A 20 3.67 6.03 7.62
N VAL A 21 3.36 7.33 7.54
CA VAL A 21 3.83 8.33 8.50
C VAL A 21 3.36 8.03 9.93
N LEU A 22 2.12 7.59 10.11
CA LEU A 22 1.58 7.25 11.43
C LEU A 22 2.23 5.99 12.02
N VAL A 23 2.54 5.01 11.17
CA VAL A 23 3.26 3.80 11.58
C VAL A 23 4.70 4.14 11.96
N ASP A 24 5.40 4.93 11.14
CA ASP A 24 6.79 5.33 11.40
C ASP A 24 6.92 6.15 12.68
N LYS A 25 5.91 6.98 13.00
CA LYS A 25 5.85 7.73 14.26
C LYS A 25 5.39 6.90 15.46
N GLY A 26 5.05 5.63 15.28
CA GLY A 26 4.53 4.75 16.34
C GLY A 26 3.14 5.14 16.86
N VAL A 27 2.41 6.01 16.14
CA VAL A 27 1.05 6.45 16.51
C VAL A 27 0.02 5.37 16.14
N LEU A 28 0.29 4.61 15.09
CA LEU A 28 -0.55 3.52 14.59
C LEU A 28 0.31 2.26 14.47
N ARG A 29 -0.14 1.10 14.93
CA ARG A 29 0.51 -0.17 14.56
C ARG A 29 -0.18 -0.71 13.32
N PHE A 30 0.60 -1.21 12.36
CA PHE A 30 0.07 -1.81 11.15
C PHE A 30 -0.93 -2.96 11.43
N THR A 31 -0.67 -3.72 12.50
CA THR A 31 -1.54 -4.82 12.98
C THR A 31 -2.87 -4.36 13.55
N ASP A 32 -3.03 -3.07 13.86
CA ASP A 32 -4.30 -2.52 14.35
C ASP A 32 -5.30 -2.30 13.19
N LEU A 33 -4.86 -2.40 11.93
CA LEU A 33 -5.72 -2.30 10.75
C LEU A 33 -6.42 -3.63 10.45
N PRO A 34 -7.63 -3.62 9.85
CA PRO A 34 -8.28 -4.84 9.38
C PRO A 34 -7.41 -5.60 8.37
N GLU A 35 -7.49 -6.94 8.37
CA GLU A 35 -6.68 -7.80 7.51
C GLU A 35 -6.77 -7.44 6.02
N ALA A 36 -7.97 -7.05 5.56
CA ALA A 36 -8.18 -6.59 4.18
C ALA A 36 -7.40 -5.30 3.85
N ALA A 37 -7.27 -4.38 4.82
CA ALA A 37 -6.49 -3.15 4.65
C ALA A 37 -4.98 -3.45 4.68
N GLN A 38 -4.55 -4.35 5.57
CA GLN A 38 -3.16 -4.81 5.62
C GLN A 38 -2.72 -5.42 4.28
N LYS A 39 -3.50 -6.37 3.73
CA LYS A 39 -3.23 -7.00 2.42
C LYS A 39 -3.14 -5.97 1.29
N LYS A 40 -4.05 -4.99 1.26
CA LYS A 40 -4.05 -3.92 0.24
C LYS A 40 -2.82 -3.01 0.33
N LEU A 41 -2.40 -2.65 1.55
CA LEU A 41 -1.21 -1.83 1.77
C LEU A 41 0.07 -2.58 1.39
N LEU A 42 0.17 -3.87 1.73
CA LEU A 42 1.31 -4.72 1.34
C LEU A 42 1.43 -4.88 -0.18
N ALA A 43 0.33 -5.17 -0.87
CA ALA A 43 0.31 -5.30 -2.33
C ALA A 43 0.74 -4.00 -3.04
N ARG A 44 0.37 -2.84 -2.50
CA ARG A 44 0.75 -1.53 -3.06
C ARG A 44 2.21 -1.17 -2.76
N ARG A 45 2.73 -1.57 -1.60
CA ARG A 45 4.15 -1.36 -1.26
C ARG A 45 5.08 -2.15 -2.20
N GLY A 46 4.72 -3.39 -2.54
CA GLY A 46 5.46 -4.20 -3.53
C GLY A 46 5.56 -3.51 -4.90
N ALA A 47 4.47 -2.93 -5.39
CA ALA A 47 4.44 -2.19 -6.66
C ALA A 47 5.28 -0.91 -6.66
N ARG A 48 5.57 -0.31 -5.50
CA ARG A 48 6.46 0.86 -5.36
C ARG A 48 7.94 0.46 -5.33
N THR A 49 8.27 -0.72 -4.80
CA THR A 49 9.66 -1.23 -4.74
C THR A 49 10.19 -1.56 -6.12
N ASP A 50 9.34 -2.07 -7.02
CA ASP A 50 9.72 -2.40 -8.41
C ASP A 50 10.11 -1.18 -9.25
N VAL A 51 9.67 0.03 -8.86
CA VAL A 51 10.01 1.27 -9.57
C VAL A 51 11.29 1.94 -9.04
N ASN A 52 11.73 1.59 -7.82
CA ASN A 52 12.86 2.24 -7.14
C ASN A 52 14.09 1.33 -6.88
N GLY A 53 14.19 0.17 -7.53
CA GLY A 53 15.49 -0.47 -7.80
C GLY A 53 16.23 -1.13 -6.62
N HIS A 54 15.57 -1.49 -5.51
CA HIS A 54 16.21 -2.25 -4.42
C HIS A 54 15.32 -3.43 -3.93
N SER A 55 15.67 -4.63 -4.44
CA SER A 55 15.41 -6.05 -4.06
C SER A 55 14.67 -6.42 -2.74
N PRO A 56 14.18 -7.66 -2.52
CA PRO A 56 14.05 -8.82 -3.42
C PRO A 56 12.61 -9.40 -3.52
N LEU A 57 12.32 -9.98 -4.69
CA LEU A 57 11.43 -11.12 -4.94
C LEU A 57 10.30 -11.39 -3.90
N VAL A 58 9.14 -10.79 -4.14
CA VAL A 58 7.86 -11.43 -3.75
C VAL A 58 7.18 -11.82 -5.06
N GLY A 59 7.74 -12.86 -5.69
CA GLY A 59 7.06 -13.58 -6.76
C GLY A 59 5.88 -14.30 -6.14
N GLY A 60 4.67 -13.91 -6.55
CA GLY A 60 3.44 -14.52 -6.10
C GLY A 60 3.35 -15.96 -6.60
N GLU A 61 3.19 -16.89 -5.67
CA GLU A 61 2.53 -18.17 -5.92
C GLU A 61 1.15 -18.08 -5.25
N ASP A 62 0.17 -17.58 -6.01
CA ASP A 62 -1.25 -17.83 -5.78
C ASP A 62 -2.01 -17.46 -7.05
N VAL A 63 -1.74 -18.22 -8.13
CA VAL A 63 -2.65 -18.40 -9.26
C VAL A 63 -2.53 -19.86 -9.76
N LEU A 64 -3.52 -20.67 -9.34
CA LEU A 64 -3.89 -22.05 -9.72
C LEU A 64 -3.05 -23.21 -9.17
#